data_AF-E1I9N3-F1
#
_entry.id   AF-E1I9N3-F1
#
_cell.length_a   1.000
_cell.length_b   1.000
_cell.length_c   1.000
_cell.angle_alpha   90.00
_cell.angle_beta   90.00
_cell.angle_gamma   90.00
#
_symmetry.space_group_name_H-M   'P 1'
#
loop_
_entity.id
_entity.type
_entity.pdbx_description
1 polymer ?
#
loop_
_entity_poly.entity_id
_entity_poly.type
_entity_poly.pdbx_seq_one_letter_code
_entity_poly.pdbx_strand_id
1 'polypeptide(L)'
;MDSGALMRKLLVVLGVPVDNLTMEEALNRCDEFIAIGRATGRTHQIATVNADFVVNSLHDPELQRILQEADMATADGMPLVWGSRLLGGPLPGRVTGADMVPALAHRAAQKGYSIFFLGAREGIAAKAADILQRRNPGMRIAGILSPPPRSLLEMDQSVVDAVKAAKPDILLVAFGNPKQEKWIRMHAHELHVPICIGVGGTFDMIVGVTKRAPDWMQRIGLEWAYRLSQEPQRLAKRYLHDFGYFGYFFVRQWWGMRRGTAISMVPPKPALEVAPDLPLAPPPPPEPVPASLAPTPPAPPDLPAPSVHPPTPMLVLQGRLDIDNQDAFADEANRLLDDSPYLILNLAEATFLDSSALGVLVALANRAHRAGGALWLVAIPPQIQSLFKLVRLDTFFEVYPDADAVEVKRRQVPQPVAPQPTDNGWSVVRMPRMYDGNTIATITEHCLEGLESNPYLVLDFSETVFMSSAGMASLLKLDRAARAKSGALRVVSCSNDLLRTLKLINLDTILTLMADVATATREPVQAAPTLTDLRVIPSGPQ
;
A
#
# COMPACT_ATOMS: atom_id res chain seq x y z
N MET A 1 15.14 10.38 -41.99
CA MET A 1 16.00 10.04 -40.83
C MET A 1 15.15 9.19 -39.93
N ASP A 2 15.43 7.89 -39.89
CA ASP A 2 14.64 6.89 -39.16
C ASP A 2 14.69 7.17 -37.65
N SER A 3 13.60 7.70 -37.10
CA SER A 3 13.33 7.72 -35.67
C SER A 3 12.89 6.33 -35.22
N GLY A 4 13.77 5.35 -35.36
CA GLY A 4 13.61 4.05 -34.71
C GLY A 4 13.72 4.26 -33.21
N ALA A 5 12.59 4.46 -32.54
CA ALA A 5 12.53 4.45 -31.08
C ALA A 5 13.04 3.08 -30.61
N LEU A 6 14.31 3.02 -30.23
CA LEU A 6 14.93 1.85 -29.61
C LEU A 6 14.04 1.45 -28.43
N MET A 7 13.30 0.35 -28.59
CA MET A 7 12.49 -0.21 -27.51
C MET A 7 13.39 -0.38 -26.28
N ARG A 8 12.95 0.14 -25.13
CA ARG A 8 13.67 -0.02 -23.86
C ARG A 8 13.86 -1.52 -23.62
N LYS A 9 15.11 -1.97 -23.57
CA LYS A 9 15.41 -3.34 -23.10
C LYS A 9 15.20 -3.34 -21.60
N LEU A 10 14.08 -3.89 -21.17
CA LEU A 10 13.68 -3.90 -19.77
C LEU A 10 13.73 -5.32 -19.22
N LEU A 11 14.22 -5.44 -18.00
CA LEU A 11 14.00 -6.61 -17.16
C LEU A 11 13.02 -6.23 -16.08
N VAL A 12 11.94 -7.00 -15.92
CA VAL A 12 10.99 -6.77 -14.83
C VAL A 12 11.35 -7.67 -13.66
N VAL A 13 11.67 -7.05 -12.51
CA VAL A 13 11.96 -7.72 -11.24
C VAL A 13 10.85 -7.40 -10.25
N LEU A 14 10.01 -8.39 -9.93
CA LEU A 14 8.91 -8.30 -8.97
C LEU A 14 7.98 -7.09 -9.16
N GLY A 15 7.65 -6.76 -10.42
CA GLY A 15 6.77 -5.65 -10.75
C GLY A 15 7.49 -4.35 -11.09
N VAL A 16 8.81 -4.29 -10.85
CA VAL A 16 9.62 -3.10 -11.11
C VAL A 16 10.41 -3.28 -12.41
N PRO A 17 10.21 -2.45 -13.44
CA PRO A 17 11.03 -2.46 -14.63
C PRO A 17 12.42 -1.89 -14.30
N VAL A 18 13.47 -2.59 -14.74
CA VAL A 18 14.87 -2.19 -14.62
C VAL A 18 15.47 -2.18 -16.02
N ASP A 19 16.07 -1.06 -16.42
CA ASP A 19 16.68 -0.92 -17.73
C ASP A 19 17.96 -1.76 -17.84
N ASN A 20 18.02 -2.55 -18.91
CA ASN A 20 19.17 -3.35 -19.28
C ASN A 20 20.16 -2.50 -20.07
N LEU A 21 20.95 -1.72 -19.31
CA LEU A 21 21.90 -0.75 -19.84
C LEU A 21 23.19 -0.70 -19.03
N THR A 22 24.25 -0.25 -19.69
CA THR A 22 25.55 0.10 -19.10
C THR A 22 25.53 1.52 -18.53
N MET A 23 26.54 1.87 -17.73
CA MET A 23 26.69 3.25 -17.23
C MET A 23 26.79 4.26 -18.37
N GLU A 24 27.52 3.94 -19.44
CA GLU A 24 27.66 4.85 -20.58
C GLU A 24 26.33 5.07 -21.30
N GLU A 25 25.56 4.00 -21.54
CA GLU A 25 24.22 4.09 -22.12
C GLU A 25 23.25 4.89 -21.23
N ALA A 26 23.29 4.70 -19.90
CA ALA A 26 22.49 5.51 -18.97
C ALA A 26 22.82 7.01 -19.07
N LEU A 27 24.10 7.36 -19.18
CA LEU A 27 24.51 8.75 -19.30
C LEU A 27 24.17 9.34 -20.67
N ASN A 28 24.27 8.56 -21.76
CA ASN A 28 23.82 9.00 -23.09
C ASN A 28 22.31 9.25 -23.09
N ARG A 29 21.54 8.41 -22.38
CA ARG A 29 20.11 8.63 -22.16
C ARG A 29 19.83 9.90 -21.36
N CYS A 30 20.69 10.25 -20.40
CA CYS A 30 20.58 11.52 -19.70
C CYS A 30 20.78 12.70 -20.67
N ASP A 31 21.73 12.64 -21.60
CA ASP A 31 21.91 13.70 -22.60
C ASP A 31 20.63 13.88 -23.47
N GLU A 32 19.99 12.77 -23.86
CA GLU A 32 18.70 12.80 -24.58
C GLU A 32 17.58 13.45 -23.75
N PHE A 33 17.41 13.03 -22.49
CA PHE A 33 16.40 13.59 -21.60
C PHE A 33 16.63 15.07 -21.31
N ILE A 34 17.87 15.51 -21.19
CA ILE A 34 18.20 16.94 -21.03
C ILE A 34 17.79 17.71 -22.28
N ALA A 35 18.11 17.20 -23.48
CA ALA A 35 17.72 17.85 -24.73
C ALA A 35 16.18 17.96 -24.87
N ILE A 36 15.46 16.88 -24.59
CA ILE A 36 13.98 16.87 -24.63
C ILE A 36 13.39 17.80 -23.58
N GLY A 37 13.87 17.73 -22.34
CA GLY A 37 13.36 18.54 -21.24
C GLY A 37 13.60 20.04 -21.46
N ARG A 38 14.75 20.43 -22.03
CA ARG A 38 15.01 21.82 -22.44
C ARG A 38 14.05 22.30 -23.54
N ALA A 39 13.70 21.42 -24.49
CA ALA A 39 12.83 21.77 -25.60
C ALA A 39 11.33 21.79 -25.23
N THR A 40 10.92 20.95 -24.27
CA THR A 40 9.49 20.68 -23.99
C THR A 40 9.05 21.06 -22.58
N GLY A 41 9.99 21.32 -21.66
CA GLY A 41 9.72 21.46 -20.23
C GLY A 41 9.44 20.13 -19.51
N ARG A 42 9.53 18.98 -20.20
CA ARG A 42 9.28 17.66 -19.59
C ARG A 42 10.38 17.28 -18.60
N THR A 43 9.96 16.95 -17.38
CA THR A 43 10.81 16.31 -16.36
C THR A 43 10.89 14.81 -16.60
N HIS A 44 12.11 14.25 -16.59
CA HIS A 44 12.34 12.81 -16.63
C HIS A 44 12.84 12.31 -15.27
N GLN A 45 12.15 11.32 -14.70
CA GLN A 45 12.50 10.74 -13.41
C GLN A 45 13.39 9.51 -13.59
N ILE A 46 14.55 9.53 -12.94
CA ILE A 46 15.50 8.41 -12.90
C ILE A 46 15.53 7.81 -11.50
N ALA A 47 15.26 6.51 -11.40
CA ALA A 47 15.31 5.75 -10.16
C ALA A 47 16.54 4.83 -10.12
N THR A 48 17.30 4.86 -9.02
CA THR A 48 18.45 3.97 -8.79
C THR A 48 18.01 2.76 -7.98
N VAL A 49 17.32 1.84 -8.64
CA VAL A 49 16.58 0.74 -8.01
C VAL A 49 17.54 -0.29 -7.43
N ASN A 50 17.37 -0.61 -6.14
CA ASN A 50 18.05 -1.72 -5.46
C ASN A 50 17.03 -2.73 -4.93
N ALA A 51 17.48 -3.79 -4.24
CA ALA A 51 16.57 -4.80 -3.70
C ALA A 51 15.56 -4.23 -2.68
N ASP A 52 15.95 -3.23 -1.90
CA ASP A 52 15.08 -2.57 -0.92
C ASP A 52 13.97 -1.75 -1.60
N PHE A 53 14.25 -1.10 -2.73
CA PHE A 53 13.21 -0.46 -3.54
C PHE A 53 12.15 -1.46 -3.99
N VAL A 54 12.61 -2.61 -4.47
CA VAL A 54 11.72 -3.68 -4.92
C VAL A 54 10.86 -4.18 -3.77
N VAL A 55 11.45 -4.49 -2.62
CA VAL A 55 10.72 -4.98 -1.43
C VAL A 55 9.75 -3.93 -0.89
N ASN A 56 10.16 -2.66 -0.79
CA ASN A 56 9.30 -1.57 -0.34
C ASN A 56 8.12 -1.37 -1.32
N SER A 57 8.35 -1.50 -2.63
CA SER A 57 7.30 -1.37 -3.63
C SER A 57 6.21 -2.46 -3.54
N LEU A 58 6.53 -3.64 -2.97
CA LEU A 58 5.52 -4.69 -2.75
C LEU A 58 4.48 -4.31 -1.69
N HIS A 59 4.84 -3.39 -0.78
CA HIS A 59 3.99 -2.93 0.32
C HIS A 59 3.49 -1.49 0.11
N ASP A 60 4.00 -0.80 -0.91
CA ASP A 60 3.68 0.59 -1.24
C ASP A 60 3.27 0.69 -2.72
N PRO A 61 1.96 0.59 -3.03
CA PRO A 61 1.45 0.65 -4.40
C PRO A 61 1.80 1.97 -5.11
N GLU A 62 1.94 3.07 -4.37
CA GLU A 62 2.33 4.36 -4.92
C GLU A 62 3.78 4.31 -5.39
N LEU A 63 4.69 3.80 -4.55
CA LEU A 63 6.09 3.61 -4.92
C LEU A 63 6.21 2.65 -6.10
N GLN A 64 5.47 1.54 -6.11
CA GLN A 64 5.47 0.61 -7.24
C GLN A 64 5.09 1.30 -8.55
N ARG A 65 4.02 2.09 -8.55
CA ARG A 65 3.58 2.85 -9.72
C ARG A 65 4.65 3.86 -10.15
N ILE A 66 5.27 4.59 -9.22
CA ILE A 66 6.35 5.54 -9.51
C ILE A 66 7.52 4.85 -10.21
N LEU A 67 7.93 3.67 -9.72
CA LEU A 67 9.03 2.91 -10.32
C LEU A 67 8.66 2.32 -11.69
N GLN A 68 7.41 1.89 -11.87
CA GLN A 68 6.89 1.43 -13.16
C GLN A 68 6.85 2.53 -14.22
N GLU A 69 6.52 3.75 -13.80
CA GLU A 69 6.43 4.93 -14.65
C GLU A 69 7.73 5.75 -14.69
N ALA A 70 8.84 5.24 -14.14
CA ALA A 70 10.13 5.92 -14.23
C ALA A 70 10.64 5.93 -15.68
N ASP A 71 11.13 7.09 -16.13
CA ASP A 71 11.69 7.25 -17.48
C ASP A 71 12.97 6.42 -17.65
N MET A 72 13.70 6.19 -16.55
CA MET A 72 14.81 5.23 -16.47
C MET A 72 14.94 4.66 -15.05
N ALA A 73 15.14 3.36 -14.95
CA ALA A 73 15.36 2.64 -13.69
C ALA A 73 16.68 1.86 -13.78
N THR A 74 17.70 2.32 -13.07
CA THR A 74 19.04 1.71 -13.11
C THR A 74 19.19 0.63 -12.04
N ALA A 75 20.03 -0.37 -12.31
CA ALA A 75 20.31 -1.45 -11.35
C ALA A 75 21.37 -1.02 -10.32
N ASP A 76 20.93 -0.58 -9.14
CA ASP A 76 21.78 -0.20 -8.02
C ASP A 76 22.04 -1.40 -7.09
N GLY A 77 22.94 -2.29 -7.53
CA GLY A 77 23.50 -3.34 -6.68
C GLY A 77 23.46 -4.74 -7.27
N MET A 78 24.30 -5.61 -6.69
CA MET A 78 24.51 -6.96 -7.21
C MET A 78 23.32 -7.92 -7.10
N PRO A 79 22.43 -7.84 -6.08
CA PRO A 79 21.27 -8.73 -6.03
C PRO A 79 20.38 -8.66 -7.29
N LEU A 80 20.18 -7.46 -7.84
CA LEU A 80 19.44 -7.29 -9.10
C LEU A 80 20.21 -7.85 -10.29
N VAL A 81 21.53 -7.63 -10.34
CA VAL A 81 22.39 -8.18 -11.41
C VAL A 81 22.42 -9.71 -11.36
N TRP A 82 22.53 -10.33 -10.19
CA TRP A 82 22.47 -11.78 -10.05
C TRP A 82 21.09 -12.33 -10.41
N GLY A 83 20.04 -11.68 -9.93
CA GLY A 83 18.66 -12.04 -10.26
C GLY A 83 18.39 -11.98 -11.77
N SER A 84 18.91 -10.97 -12.45
CA SER A 84 18.75 -10.80 -13.90
C SER A 84 19.23 -12.00 -14.73
N ARG A 85 20.35 -12.60 -14.33
CA ARG A 85 20.92 -13.78 -14.98
C ARG A 85 20.00 -14.99 -14.86
N LEU A 86 19.38 -15.14 -13.69
CA LEU A 86 18.45 -16.25 -13.41
C LEU A 86 17.12 -16.08 -14.13
N LEU A 87 16.66 -14.84 -14.34
CA LEU A 87 15.43 -14.51 -15.07
C LEU A 87 15.59 -14.55 -16.60
N GLY A 88 16.78 -14.88 -17.12
CA GLY A 88 17.03 -15.01 -18.57
C GLY A 88 17.31 -13.71 -19.32
N GLY A 89 17.44 -12.58 -18.61
CA GLY A 89 17.76 -11.27 -19.18
C GLY A 89 18.92 -10.61 -18.42
N PRO A 90 20.17 -11.05 -18.63
CA PRO A 90 21.31 -10.59 -17.84
C PRO A 90 21.56 -9.09 -18.04
N LEU A 91 21.61 -8.36 -16.94
CA LEU A 91 22.06 -6.98 -16.90
C LEU A 91 23.60 -6.94 -17.09
N PRO A 92 24.16 -5.98 -17.85
CA PRO A 92 25.59 -5.91 -18.16
C PRO A 92 26.42 -5.60 -16.91
N GLY A 93 25.82 -4.95 -15.92
CA GLY A 93 26.47 -4.63 -14.66
C GLY A 93 25.59 -3.77 -13.77
N ARG A 94 26.19 -3.31 -12.67
CA ARG A 94 25.57 -2.33 -11.76
C ARG A 94 25.71 -0.92 -12.34
N VAL A 95 24.66 -0.13 -12.19
CA VAL A 95 24.63 1.31 -12.50
C VAL A 95 24.10 2.00 -11.24
N THR A 96 25.01 2.23 -10.30
CA THR A 96 24.67 2.74 -8.96
C THR A 96 24.55 4.26 -8.96
N GLY A 97 23.72 4.83 -8.06
CA GLY A 97 23.65 6.28 -7.89
C GLY A 97 25.01 6.87 -7.49
N ALA A 98 25.78 6.15 -6.69
CA ALA A 98 27.10 6.55 -6.21
C ALA A 98 28.17 6.63 -7.32
N ASP A 99 28.03 5.85 -8.39
CA ASP A 99 28.90 5.92 -9.57
C ASP A 99 28.36 6.88 -10.64
N MET A 100 27.02 6.94 -10.77
CA MET A 100 26.35 7.77 -11.76
C MET A 100 26.51 9.27 -11.47
N VAL A 101 26.42 9.70 -10.21
CA VAL A 101 26.53 11.12 -9.85
C VAL A 101 27.91 11.71 -10.20
N PRO A 102 29.05 11.09 -9.85
CA PRO A 102 30.37 11.56 -10.30
C PRO A 102 30.53 11.56 -11.83
N ALA A 103 29.99 10.55 -12.52
CA ALA A 103 30.06 10.48 -13.98
C ALA A 103 29.22 11.56 -14.67
N LEU A 104 28.02 11.84 -14.13
CA LEU A 104 27.18 12.96 -14.56
C LEU A 104 27.85 14.31 -14.29
N ALA A 105 28.53 14.48 -13.15
CA ALA A 105 29.30 15.69 -12.86
C ALA A 105 30.41 15.94 -13.91
N HIS A 106 31.12 14.89 -14.30
CA HIS A 106 32.12 14.96 -15.36
C HIS A 106 31.50 15.33 -16.71
N ARG A 107 30.40 14.67 -17.09
CA ARG A 107 29.67 14.95 -18.34
C ARG A 107 29.08 16.35 -18.35
N ALA A 108 28.56 16.82 -17.22
CA ALA A 108 28.03 18.17 -17.04
C ALA A 108 29.10 19.24 -17.23
N ALA A 109 30.33 19.03 -16.74
CA ALA A 109 31.44 19.95 -16.98
C ALA A 109 31.82 20.04 -18.47
N GLN A 110 31.77 18.92 -19.19
CA GLN A 110 32.08 18.88 -20.63
C GLN A 110 30.99 19.53 -21.49
N LYS A 111 29.73 19.31 -21.14
CA LYS A 111 28.56 19.73 -21.93
C LYS A 111 27.93 21.05 -21.46
N GLY A 112 28.41 21.59 -20.33
CA GLY A 112 27.90 22.81 -19.72
C GLY A 112 26.54 22.66 -19.03
N TYR A 113 26.18 21.45 -18.58
CA TYR A 113 24.96 21.22 -17.82
C TYR A 113 25.07 21.77 -16.39
N SER A 114 23.96 22.23 -15.84
CA SER A 114 23.86 22.74 -14.47
C SER A 114 23.24 21.71 -13.52
N ILE A 115 23.83 21.55 -12.33
CA ILE A 115 23.40 20.56 -11.34
C ILE A 115 22.90 21.26 -10.07
N PHE A 116 21.73 20.86 -9.58
CA PHE A 116 21.19 21.26 -8.29
C PHE A 116 21.28 20.11 -7.28
N PHE A 117 21.78 20.40 -6.08
CA PHE A 117 21.96 19.44 -5.00
C PHE A 117 20.90 19.68 -3.92
N LEU A 118 19.94 18.75 -3.78
CA LEU A 118 18.82 18.87 -2.85
C LEU A 118 18.86 17.76 -1.79
N GLY A 119 18.80 18.13 -0.51
CA GLY A 119 18.71 17.18 0.61
C GLY A 119 20.03 16.90 1.32
N ALA A 120 20.16 15.70 1.89
CA ALA A 120 21.16 15.32 2.88
C ALA A 120 21.17 16.20 4.14
N ARG A 121 22.02 15.85 5.12
CA ARG A 121 22.21 16.67 6.32
C ARG A 121 22.86 18.00 5.96
N GLU A 122 22.69 19.00 6.82
CA GLU A 122 23.29 20.31 6.67
C GLU A 122 24.81 20.22 6.36
N GLY A 123 25.24 20.94 5.33
CA GLY A 123 26.63 20.97 4.88
C GLY A 123 27.10 19.76 4.06
N ILE A 124 26.37 18.63 4.03
CA ILE A 124 26.78 17.44 3.25
C ILE A 124 26.62 17.68 1.75
N ALA A 125 25.46 18.18 1.31
CA ALA A 125 25.23 18.48 -0.10
C ALA A 125 26.22 19.54 -0.63
N ALA A 126 26.52 20.57 0.18
CA ALA A 126 27.48 21.59 -0.16
C ALA A 126 28.91 21.06 -0.32
N LYS A 127 29.37 20.22 0.62
CA LYS A 127 30.67 19.55 0.53
C LYS A 127 30.75 18.60 -0.67
N ALA A 128 29.67 17.87 -0.96
CA ALA A 128 29.62 16.99 -2.13
C ALA A 128 29.75 17.80 -3.44
N ALA A 129 29.01 18.90 -3.55
CA ALA A 129 29.07 19.80 -4.70
C ALA A 129 30.48 20.38 -4.90
N ASP A 130 31.13 20.84 -3.82
CA ASP A 130 32.50 21.37 -3.86
C ASP A 130 33.53 20.30 -4.28
N ILE A 131 33.44 19.08 -3.73
CA ILE A 131 34.32 17.97 -4.14
C ILE A 131 34.17 17.65 -5.63
N LEU A 132 32.93 17.60 -6.12
CA LEU A 132 32.65 17.33 -7.53
C LEU A 132 33.12 18.47 -8.45
N GLN A 133 32.96 19.72 -8.01
CA GLN A 133 33.41 20.89 -8.78
C GLN A 133 34.94 20.96 -8.85
N ARG A 134 35.65 20.67 -7.75
CA ARG A 134 37.12 20.61 -7.73
C ARG A 134 37.66 19.51 -8.65
N ARG A 135 36.97 18.37 -8.73
CA ARG A 135 37.33 17.26 -9.64
C ARG A 135 36.98 17.54 -11.10
N ASN A 136 36.04 18.44 -11.37
CA ASN A 136 35.56 18.75 -12.71
C ASN A 136 35.50 20.27 -12.92
N PRO A 137 36.65 20.93 -13.18
CA PRO A 137 36.69 22.35 -13.49
C PRO A 137 35.75 22.67 -14.68
N GLY A 138 34.81 23.59 -14.48
CA GLY A 138 33.78 23.92 -15.46
C GLY A 138 32.38 23.36 -15.13
N MET A 139 32.25 22.48 -14.13
CA MET A 139 30.93 22.03 -13.65
C MET A 139 30.15 23.22 -13.06
N ARG A 140 28.92 23.43 -13.56
CA ARG A 140 28.03 24.50 -13.12
C ARG A 140 27.12 24.00 -12.00
N ILE A 141 27.18 24.65 -10.85
CA ILE A 141 26.26 24.40 -9.73
C ILE A 141 25.10 25.39 -9.87
N ALA A 142 23.89 24.88 -10.12
CA ALA A 142 22.67 25.69 -10.21
C ALA A 142 22.19 26.15 -8.83
N GLY A 143 22.38 25.30 -7.81
CA GLY A 143 22.00 25.60 -6.44
C GLY A 143 22.26 24.41 -5.52
N ILE A 144 22.25 24.70 -4.22
CA ILE A 144 22.44 23.72 -3.16
C ILE A 144 21.43 24.07 -2.07
N LEU A 145 20.63 23.10 -1.64
CA LEU A 145 19.65 23.28 -0.58
C LEU A 145 19.53 22.01 0.25
N SER A 146 19.71 22.12 1.56
CA SER A 146 19.51 21.02 2.51
C SER A 146 18.38 21.40 3.46
N PRO A 147 17.10 21.14 3.10
CA PRO A 147 15.99 21.44 3.98
C PRO A 147 16.06 20.56 5.24
N PRO A 148 15.54 21.04 6.38
CA PRO A 148 15.51 20.25 7.61
C PRO A 148 14.70 18.95 7.40
N PRO A 149 14.99 17.88 8.16
CA PRO A 149 14.24 16.63 8.09
C PRO A 149 12.78 16.89 8.48
N ARG A 150 11.85 16.75 7.52
CA ARG A 150 10.39 16.88 7.71
C ARG A 150 9.67 15.82 6.88
N SER A 151 8.37 15.59 7.08
CA SER A 151 7.61 14.75 6.15
C SER A 151 7.48 15.42 4.77
N LEU A 152 7.03 14.69 3.73
CA LEU A 152 6.82 15.31 2.40
C LEU A 152 5.77 16.40 2.42
N LEU A 153 4.71 16.19 3.21
CA LEU A 153 3.56 17.09 3.32
C LEU A 153 3.88 18.36 4.12
N GLU A 154 4.89 18.29 4.98
CA GLU A 154 5.42 19.42 5.76
C GLU A 154 6.54 20.18 5.03
N MET A 155 6.94 19.71 3.85
CA MET A 155 8.01 20.35 3.09
C MET A 155 7.47 21.64 2.49
N ASP A 156 8.14 22.74 2.82
CA ASP A 156 7.76 24.07 2.39
C ASP A 156 7.89 24.19 0.85
N GLN A 157 6.90 24.86 0.24
CA GLN A 157 6.90 25.21 -1.18
C GLN A 157 8.16 26.00 -1.57
N SER A 158 8.78 26.69 -0.62
CA SER A 158 10.07 27.38 -0.82
C SER A 158 11.18 26.49 -1.38
N VAL A 159 11.16 25.18 -1.09
CA VAL A 159 12.12 24.22 -1.65
C VAL A 159 11.93 24.08 -3.16
N VAL A 160 10.67 23.90 -3.59
CA VAL A 160 10.32 23.76 -5.01
C VAL A 160 10.59 25.07 -5.75
N ASP A 161 10.23 26.20 -5.14
CA ASP A 161 10.44 27.52 -5.74
C ASP A 161 11.92 27.85 -5.90
N ALA A 162 12.78 27.46 -4.94
CA ALA A 162 14.23 27.61 -5.06
C ALA A 162 14.79 26.80 -6.24
N VAL A 163 14.31 25.56 -6.44
CA VAL A 163 14.72 24.73 -7.58
C VAL A 163 14.24 25.34 -8.90
N LYS A 164 12.99 25.79 -8.98
CA LYS A 164 12.41 26.44 -10.16
C LYS A 164 13.14 27.73 -10.52
N ALA A 165 13.50 28.53 -9.52
CA ALA A 165 14.26 29.77 -9.72
C ALA A 165 15.67 29.48 -10.27
N ALA A 166 16.31 28.41 -9.81
CA ALA A 166 17.65 28.01 -10.24
C ALA A 166 17.70 27.42 -11.67
N LYS A 167 16.58 26.89 -12.19
CA LYS A 167 16.46 26.26 -13.52
C LYS A 167 17.60 25.28 -13.84
N PRO A 168 17.83 24.25 -13.00
CA PRO A 168 18.87 23.27 -13.27
C PRO A 168 18.53 22.39 -14.48
N ASP A 169 19.56 21.81 -15.10
CA ASP A 169 19.38 20.71 -16.05
C ASP A 169 19.18 19.37 -15.32
N ILE A 170 19.88 19.21 -14.19
CA ILE A 170 19.91 17.99 -13.39
C ILE A 170 19.61 18.34 -11.93
N LEU A 171 18.57 17.73 -11.36
CA LEU A 171 18.25 17.80 -9.94
C LEU A 171 18.58 16.48 -9.26
N LEU A 172 19.48 16.51 -8.28
CA LEU A 172 19.85 15.38 -7.45
C LEU A 172 19.14 15.48 -6.10
N VAL A 173 18.28 14.51 -5.76
CA VAL A 173 17.45 14.51 -4.55
C VAL A 173 17.92 13.42 -3.58
N ALA A 174 18.39 13.84 -2.40
CA ALA A 174 18.95 12.99 -1.35
C ALA A 174 18.06 13.01 -0.09
N PHE A 175 16.78 12.66 -0.24
CA PHE A 175 15.84 12.52 0.89
C PHE A 175 15.71 11.10 1.43
N GLY A 176 16.28 10.12 0.71
CA GLY A 176 16.16 8.70 1.04
C GLY A 176 14.91 8.06 0.41
N ASN A 177 14.98 6.76 0.17
CA ASN A 177 13.87 5.94 -0.32
C ASN A 177 12.87 5.67 0.81
N PRO A 178 11.55 5.75 0.58
CA PRO A 178 10.83 6.10 -0.68
C PRO A 178 10.53 7.59 -0.86
N LYS A 179 10.98 8.42 0.08
CA LYS A 179 10.63 9.84 0.16
C LYS A 179 11.04 10.62 -1.09
N GLN A 180 12.26 10.41 -1.59
CA GLN A 180 12.79 11.16 -2.74
C GLN A 180 12.03 10.81 -4.04
N GLU A 181 11.64 9.55 -4.24
CA GLU A 181 10.91 9.10 -5.43
C GLU A 181 9.51 9.74 -5.47
N LYS A 182 8.83 9.75 -4.32
CA LYS A 182 7.51 10.38 -4.16
C LYS A 182 7.57 11.89 -4.33
N TRP A 183 8.58 12.55 -3.73
CA TRP A 183 8.77 13.99 -3.88
C TRP A 183 8.97 14.39 -5.34
N ILE A 184 9.85 13.68 -6.06
CA ILE A 184 10.10 13.96 -7.48
C ILE A 184 8.81 13.79 -8.28
N ARG A 185 8.05 12.70 -8.06
CA ARG A 185 6.80 12.46 -8.80
C ARG A 185 5.75 13.54 -8.52
N MET A 186 5.59 13.92 -7.26
CA MET A 186 4.62 14.93 -6.81
C MET A 186 4.85 16.27 -7.52
N HIS A 187 6.11 16.70 -7.62
CA HIS A 187 6.47 18.03 -8.16
C HIS A 187 6.95 17.99 -9.63
N ALA A 188 6.99 16.83 -10.28
CA ALA A 188 7.56 16.67 -11.63
C ALA A 188 6.93 17.62 -12.67
N HIS A 189 5.62 17.86 -12.57
CA HIS A 189 4.87 18.71 -13.50
C HIS A 189 5.14 20.21 -13.33
N GLU A 190 5.66 20.64 -12.17
CA GLU A 190 5.93 22.06 -11.90
C GLU A 190 7.42 22.42 -11.87
N LEU A 191 8.29 21.45 -11.62
CA LEU A 191 9.74 21.65 -11.56
C LEU A 191 10.31 22.07 -12.91
N HIS A 192 9.82 21.49 -14.01
CA HIS A 192 10.35 21.66 -15.37
C HIS A 192 11.86 21.44 -15.47
N VAL A 193 12.40 20.59 -14.60
CA VAL A 193 13.82 20.22 -14.60
C VAL A 193 13.98 19.02 -15.51
N PRO A 194 14.83 19.07 -16.56
CA PRO A 194 14.91 18.00 -17.55
C PRO A 194 15.14 16.60 -16.96
N ILE A 195 15.96 16.48 -15.91
CA ILE A 195 16.20 15.23 -15.18
C ILE A 195 16.15 15.42 -13.67
N CYS A 196 15.41 14.54 -13.00
CA CYS A 196 15.40 14.40 -11.55
C CYS A 196 15.85 12.99 -11.14
N ILE A 197 16.81 12.89 -10.22
CA ILE A 197 17.39 11.62 -9.78
C ILE A 197 17.31 11.49 -8.26
N GLY A 198 16.69 10.40 -7.79
CA GLY A 198 16.81 9.99 -6.39
C GLY A 198 18.19 9.37 -6.14
N VAL A 199 19.00 10.00 -5.28
CA VAL A 199 20.40 9.60 -5.05
C VAL A 199 20.67 9.08 -3.63
N GLY A 200 19.69 9.13 -2.73
CA GLY A 200 19.82 8.60 -1.37
C GLY A 200 21.07 9.08 -0.65
N GLY A 201 21.82 8.16 -0.03
CA GLY A 201 23.06 8.44 0.69
C GLY A 201 24.29 8.74 -0.17
N THR A 202 24.13 8.99 -1.48
CA THR A 202 25.27 9.23 -2.39
C THR A 202 26.11 10.44 -1.97
N PHE A 203 25.51 11.51 -1.45
CA PHE A 203 26.27 12.67 -0.99
C PHE A 203 27.18 12.33 0.20
N ASP A 204 26.70 11.58 1.19
CA ASP A 204 27.52 11.10 2.31
C ASP A 204 28.70 10.23 1.84
N MET A 205 28.51 9.43 0.77
CA MET A 205 29.60 8.64 0.17
C MET A 205 30.64 9.50 -0.55
N ILE A 206 30.21 10.54 -1.27
CA ILE A 206 31.12 11.46 -1.97
C ILE A 206 31.98 12.24 -0.97
N VAL A 207 31.38 12.68 0.15
CA VAL A 207 32.08 13.40 1.21
C VAL A 207 32.97 12.46 2.04
N GLY A 208 32.78 11.14 1.94
CA GLY A 208 33.55 10.14 2.65
C GLY A 208 33.09 9.90 4.10
N VAL A 209 31.89 10.36 4.47
CA VAL A 209 31.25 10.06 5.76
C VAL A 209 30.93 8.57 5.83
N THR A 210 30.38 8.01 4.75
CA THR A 210 30.19 6.56 4.59
C THR A 210 31.30 6.02 3.70
N LYS A 211 32.15 5.12 4.22
CA LYS A 211 33.23 4.54 3.41
C LYS A 211 32.66 3.53 2.43
N ARG A 212 33.03 3.65 1.15
CA ARG A 212 32.72 2.62 0.15
C ARG A 212 33.54 1.35 0.40
N ALA A 213 33.00 0.21 0.00
CA ALA A 213 33.75 -1.05 0.03
C ALA A 213 34.96 -0.97 -0.91
N PRO A 214 36.08 -1.65 -0.62
CA PRO A 214 37.19 -1.79 -1.57
C PRO A 214 36.72 -2.28 -2.95
N ASP A 215 37.38 -1.85 -4.03
CA ASP A 215 36.96 -2.17 -5.41
C ASP A 215 36.83 -3.67 -5.68
N TRP A 216 37.72 -4.48 -5.09
CA TRP A 216 37.63 -5.94 -5.22
C TRP A 216 36.33 -6.49 -4.62
N MET A 217 35.91 -5.99 -3.44
CA MET A 217 34.64 -6.37 -2.79
C MET A 217 33.44 -5.90 -3.58
N GLN A 218 33.51 -4.70 -4.18
CA GLN A 218 32.45 -4.18 -5.04
C GLN A 218 32.27 -5.06 -6.29
N ARG A 219 33.36 -5.48 -6.93
CA ARG A 219 33.34 -6.32 -8.15
C ARG A 219 32.79 -7.71 -7.91
N ILE A 220 33.10 -8.34 -6.78
CA ILE A 220 32.57 -9.66 -6.41
C ILE A 220 31.20 -9.58 -5.73
N GLY A 221 30.71 -8.38 -5.43
CA GLY A 221 29.38 -8.14 -4.85
C GLY A 221 29.27 -8.33 -3.33
N LEU A 222 30.37 -8.20 -2.59
CA LEU A 222 30.40 -8.20 -1.12
C LEU A 222 30.24 -6.80 -0.51
N GLU A 223 29.86 -5.79 -1.30
CA GLU A 223 29.65 -4.42 -0.80
C GLU A 223 28.59 -4.37 0.30
N TRP A 224 27.55 -5.19 0.23
CA TRP A 224 26.53 -5.31 1.29
C TRP A 224 27.15 -5.82 2.60
N ALA A 225 28.03 -6.82 2.55
CA ALA A 225 28.69 -7.36 3.74
C ALA A 225 29.61 -6.30 4.39
N TYR A 226 30.32 -5.53 3.57
CA TYR A 226 31.13 -4.41 4.06
C TYR A 226 30.28 -3.32 4.70
N ARG A 227 29.14 -2.94 4.10
CA ARG A 227 28.21 -1.97 4.68
C ARG A 227 27.60 -2.48 6.00
N LEU A 228 27.21 -3.76 6.05
CA LEU A 228 26.72 -4.39 7.28
C LEU A 228 27.74 -4.29 8.41
N SER A 229 29.04 -4.42 8.11
CA SER A 229 30.09 -4.28 9.12
C SER A 229 30.24 -2.84 9.65
N GLN A 230 29.88 -1.83 8.85
CA GLN A 230 29.94 -0.42 9.26
C GLN A 230 28.69 0.01 10.05
N GLU A 231 27.52 -0.55 9.75
CA GLU A 231 26.26 -0.17 10.41
C GLU A 231 25.40 -1.40 10.77
N PRO A 232 25.91 -2.30 11.62
CA PRO A 232 25.29 -3.61 11.86
C PRO A 232 23.88 -3.49 12.44
N GLN A 233 23.67 -2.57 13.39
CA GLN A 233 22.36 -2.39 14.04
C GLN A 233 21.27 -1.90 13.07
N ARG A 234 21.65 -1.04 12.11
CA ARG A 234 20.72 -0.48 11.11
C ARG A 234 20.46 -1.46 9.97
N LEU A 235 21.51 -2.09 9.47
CA LEU A 235 21.44 -2.89 8.24
C LEU A 235 21.10 -4.36 8.48
N ALA A 236 21.34 -4.92 9.67
CA ALA A 236 21.04 -6.35 9.93
C ALA A 236 19.53 -6.64 9.85
N LYS A 237 18.70 -5.82 10.51
CA LYS A 237 17.23 -5.97 10.46
C LYS A 237 16.71 -5.82 9.03
N ARG A 238 17.20 -4.79 8.33
CA ARG A 238 16.85 -4.50 6.94
C ARG A 238 17.25 -5.65 6.02
N TYR A 239 18.49 -6.14 6.10
CA TYR A 239 18.96 -7.23 5.24
C TYR A 239 18.26 -8.55 5.53
N LEU A 240 17.99 -8.90 6.79
CA LEU A 240 17.26 -10.13 7.08
C LEU A 240 15.84 -10.09 6.48
N HIS A 241 15.17 -8.94 6.60
CA HIS A 241 13.88 -8.70 5.96
C HIS A 241 13.98 -8.73 4.43
N ASP A 242 14.84 -7.90 3.86
CA ASP A 242 14.94 -7.71 2.41
C ASP A 242 15.45 -8.95 1.69
N PHE A 243 16.48 -9.65 2.19
CA PHE A 243 16.96 -10.89 1.57
C PHE A 243 15.94 -12.02 1.69
N GLY A 244 15.23 -12.13 2.81
CA GLY A 244 14.17 -13.13 2.99
C GLY A 244 13.00 -12.91 2.04
N TYR A 245 12.47 -11.69 2.01
CA TYR A 245 11.33 -11.31 1.17
C TYR A 245 11.70 -11.28 -0.31
N PHE A 246 12.77 -10.58 -0.68
CA PHE A 246 13.25 -10.55 -2.07
C PHE A 246 13.54 -11.97 -2.55
N GLY A 247 14.23 -12.79 -1.76
CA GLY A 247 14.53 -14.18 -2.12
C GLY A 247 13.29 -15.03 -2.36
N TYR A 248 12.31 -15.00 -1.43
CA TYR A 248 11.06 -15.74 -1.56
C TYR A 248 10.26 -15.35 -2.80
N PHE A 249 10.00 -14.05 -2.98
CA PHE A 249 9.22 -13.57 -4.12
C PHE A 249 9.98 -13.76 -5.44
N PHE A 250 11.30 -13.59 -5.44
CA PHE A 250 12.15 -13.82 -6.61
C PHE A 250 12.10 -15.29 -7.07
N VAL A 251 12.21 -16.24 -6.13
CA VAL A 251 12.09 -17.68 -6.44
C VAL A 251 10.70 -17.99 -7.01
N ARG A 252 9.65 -17.37 -6.47
CA ARG A 252 8.28 -17.51 -7.00
C ARG A 252 8.16 -16.97 -8.43
N GLN A 253 8.69 -15.77 -8.73
CA GLN A 253 8.72 -15.22 -10.08
C GLN A 253 9.49 -16.14 -11.04
N TRP A 254 10.69 -16.56 -10.63
CA TRP A 254 11.56 -17.44 -11.41
C TRP A 254 10.88 -18.77 -11.73
N TRP A 255 10.20 -19.37 -10.76
CA TRP A 255 9.47 -20.62 -10.96
C TRP A 255 8.25 -20.46 -11.87
N GLY A 256 7.53 -19.34 -11.77
CA GLY A 256 6.42 -18.99 -12.66
C GLY A 256 6.88 -18.83 -14.11
N MET A 257 7.98 -18.11 -14.35
CA MET A 257 8.57 -17.95 -15.68
C MET A 257 9.01 -19.29 -16.30
N ARG A 258 9.56 -20.21 -15.49
CA ARG A 258 9.95 -21.56 -15.97
C ARG A 258 8.78 -22.50 -16.28
N ARG A 259 7.61 -22.26 -15.69
CA ARG A 259 6.38 -23.02 -15.98
C ARG A 259 5.60 -22.49 -17.19
N GLY A 260 6.15 -21.50 -17.92
CA GLY A 260 5.49 -20.90 -19.09
C GLY A 260 4.30 -20.00 -18.74
N THR A 261 4.08 -19.72 -17.45
CA THR A 261 3.09 -18.74 -17.00
C THR A 261 3.74 -17.37 -17.08
N ALA A 262 3.57 -16.70 -18.22
CA ALA A 262 3.85 -15.27 -18.29
C ALA A 262 2.97 -14.59 -17.23
N ILE A 263 3.59 -14.13 -16.14
CA ILE A 263 2.91 -13.31 -15.14
C ILE A 263 2.56 -12.02 -15.87
N SER A 264 1.33 -11.93 -16.38
CA SER A 264 0.82 -10.70 -16.98
C SER A 264 0.80 -9.63 -15.91
N MET A 265 1.62 -8.60 -16.10
CA MET A 265 1.73 -7.46 -15.18
C MET A 265 1.24 -6.16 -15.84
N VAL A 266 0.34 -6.29 -16.81
CA VAL A 266 -0.56 -5.20 -17.18
C VAL A 266 -1.57 -5.11 -16.04
N PRO A 267 -1.67 -3.98 -15.29
CA PRO A 267 -2.81 -3.80 -14.40
C PRO A 267 -4.06 -3.99 -15.27
N PRO A 268 -5.09 -4.75 -14.83
CA PRO A 268 -6.28 -4.92 -15.64
C PRO A 268 -6.77 -3.53 -16.01
N LYS A 269 -6.67 -3.21 -17.31
CA LYS A 269 -7.22 -1.98 -17.86
C LYS A 269 -8.66 -1.96 -17.37
N PRO A 270 -9.13 -0.97 -16.61
CA PRO A 270 -10.55 -0.86 -16.39
C PRO A 270 -11.14 -0.84 -17.79
N ALA A 271 -12.00 -1.80 -18.10
CA ALA A 271 -12.82 -1.75 -19.29
C ALA A 271 -13.76 -0.56 -19.08
N LEU A 272 -13.25 0.64 -19.32
CA LEU A 272 -14.08 1.72 -19.81
C LEU A 272 -14.45 1.25 -21.21
N GLU A 273 -15.51 0.45 -21.28
CA GLU A 273 -16.41 0.54 -22.43
C GLU A 273 -16.71 2.03 -22.56
N VAL A 274 -16.12 2.64 -23.59
CA VAL A 274 -16.63 3.88 -24.13
C VAL A 274 -18.04 3.52 -24.58
N ALA A 275 -19.01 3.77 -23.70
CA ALA A 275 -20.41 3.73 -24.08
C ALA A 275 -20.55 4.66 -25.29
N PRO A 276 -21.18 4.22 -26.39
CA PRO A 276 -21.43 5.11 -27.52
C PRO A 276 -22.22 6.31 -27.01
N ASP A 277 -21.85 7.52 -27.46
CA ASP A 277 -22.53 8.78 -27.17
C ASP A 277 -24.05 8.61 -27.27
N LEU A 278 -24.70 8.37 -26.13
CA LEU A 278 -26.14 8.42 -26.00
C LEU A 278 -26.48 9.87 -25.67
N PRO A 279 -27.38 10.52 -26.42
CA PRO A 279 -27.77 11.89 -26.14
C PRO A 279 -28.35 11.98 -24.72
N LEU A 280 -27.81 12.91 -23.92
CA LEU A 280 -28.29 13.23 -22.58
C LEU A 280 -29.80 13.45 -22.60
N ALA A 281 -30.55 12.56 -21.95
CA ALA A 281 -31.96 12.77 -21.68
C ALA A 281 -32.12 13.97 -20.72
N PRO A 282 -33.11 14.86 -20.94
CA PRO A 282 -33.35 15.96 -20.03
C PRO A 282 -33.80 15.42 -18.65
N PRO A 283 -33.46 16.12 -17.55
CA PRO A 283 -33.82 15.69 -16.21
C PRO A 283 -35.35 15.63 -16.05
N PRO A 284 -35.88 14.66 -15.29
CA PRO A 284 -37.32 14.55 -15.06
C PRO A 284 -37.82 15.74 -14.24
N PRO A 285 -39.10 16.14 -14.41
CA PRO A 285 -39.70 17.22 -13.63
C PRO A 285 -39.83 16.81 -12.15
N PRO A 286 -39.80 17.77 -11.21
CA PRO A 286 -39.90 17.48 -9.79
C PRO A 286 -41.28 16.92 -9.44
N GLU A 287 -41.31 15.79 -8.74
CA GLU A 287 -42.54 15.20 -8.21
C GLU A 287 -43.16 16.07 -7.09
N PRO A 288 -44.49 16.13 -6.99
CA PRO A 288 -45.17 16.87 -5.95
C PRO A 288 -45.07 16.14 -4.60
N VAL A 289 -44.69 16.89 -3.56
CA VAL A 289 -44.65 16.44 -2.16
C VAL A 289 -46.09 16.21 -1.65
N PRO A 290 -46.45 15.01 -1.16
CA PRO A 290 -47.72 14.81 -0.45
C PRO A 290 -47.66 15.34 0.98
N ALA A 291 -48.78 15.92 1.40
CA ALA A 291 -48.96 16.51 2.72
C ALA A 291 -48.97 15.48 3.87
N SER A 292 -48.29 15.88 4.95
CA SER A 292 -48.38 15.44 6.35
C SER A 292 -49.50 14.47 6.75
N LEU A 293 -49.10 13.31 7.28
CA LEU A 293 -49.80 12.62 8.38
C LEU A 293 -48.75 12.12 9.38
N ALA A 294 -48.76 12.67 10.59
CA ALA A 294 -47.90 12.24 11.68
C ALA A 294 -48.36 10.87 12.21
N PRO A 295 -47.44 9.90 12.45
CA PRO A 295 -47.76 8.73 13.23
C PRO A 295 -47.42 8.96 14.72
N THR A 296 -48.39 8.62 15.57
CA THR A 296 -48.28 8.51 17.03
C THR A 296 -47.20 7.47 17.40
N PRO A 297 -46.34 7.70 18.42
CA PRO A 297 -45.30 6.74 18.78
C PRO A 297 -45.92 5.49 19.44
N PRO A 298 -45.45 4.27 19.12
CA PRO A 298 -45.83 3.08 19.86
C PRO A 298 -45.10 3.04 21.22
N ALA A 299 -45.77 2.48 22.23
CA ALA A 299 -45.21 2.27 23.56
C ALA A 299 -43.96 1.36 23.52
N PRO A 300 -42.95 1.61 24.37
CA PRO A 300 -41.73 0.83 24.35
C PRO A 300 -41.99 -0.60 24.85
N PRO A 301 -41.43 -1.65 24.21
CA PRO A 301 -41.41 -2.97 24.80
C PRO A 301 -40.42 -2.99 25.96
N ASP A 302 -40.79 -3.69 27.05
CA ASP A 302 -39.92 -3.96 28.19
C ASP A 302 -38.64 -4.66 27.72
N LEU A 303 -37.54 -3.90 27.66
CA LEU A 303 -36.21 -4.42 27.38
C LEU A 303 -35.67 -5.10 28.66
N PRO A 304 -35.10 -6.32 28.57
CA PRO A 304 -34.35 -6.89 29.68
C PRO A 304 -33.17 -5.97 30.02
N ALA A 305 -32.87 -5.83 31.32
CA ALA A 305 -31.87 -4.90 31.83
C ALA A 305 -30.55 -4.98 31.04
N PRO A 306 -29.97 -3.84 30.61
CA PRO A 306 -28.76 -3.84 29.82
C PRO A 306 -27.64 -4.47 30.64
N SER A 307 -27.04 -5.53 30.10
CA SER A 307 -25.75 -6.04 30.53
C SER A 307 -24.76 -4.87 30.52
N VAL A 308 -24.35 -4.44 31.72
CA VAL A 308 -23.50 -3.28 31.93
C VAL A 308 -22.10 -3.60 31.42
N HIS A 309 -21.83 -3.30 30.15
CA HIS A 309 -20.46 -3.21 29.68
C HIS A 309 -19.79 -2.03 30.39
N PRO A 310 -18.57 -2.19 30.92
CA PRO A 310 -17.84 -1.06 31.49
C PRO A 310 -17.64 0.01 30.39
N PRO A 311 -17.78 1.31 30.73
CA PRO A 311 -17.63 2.40 29.78
C PRO A 311 -16.25 2.33 29.12
N THR A 312 -16.19 2.63 27.82
CA THR A 312 -14.92 2.61 27.09
C THR A 312 -14.01 3.67 27.68
N PRO A 313 -12.73 3.36 28.02
CA PRO A 313 -11.81 4.38 28.48
C PRO A 313 -11.65 5.45 27.40
N MET A 314 -11.61 6.70 27.82
CA MET A 314 -11.47 7.86 26.95
C MET A 314 -10.19 8.62 27.30
N LEU A 315 -9.37 8.88 26.28
CA LEU A 315 -8.20 9.74 26.37
C LEU A 315 -8.46 11.03 25.61
N VAL A 316 -8.28 12.16 26.28
CA VAL A 316 -8.45 13.49 25.67
C VAL A 316 -7.07 14.01 25.26
N LEU A 317 -6.91 14.32 23.98
CA LEU A 317 -5.73 15.02 23.51
C LEU A 317 -5.92 16.53 23.69
N GLN A 318 -5.10 17.13 24.55
CA GLN A 318 -5.09 18.57 24.79
C GLN A 318 -3.88 19.21 24.09
N GLY A 319 -4.13 20.24 23.28
CA GLY A 319 -3.06 21.02 22.67
C GLY A 319 -2.41 20.32 21.47
N ARG A 320 -1.08 20.35 21.38
CA ARG A 320 -0.34 19.83 20.23
C ARG A 320 0.15 18.41 20.53
N LEU A 321 0.10 17.51 19.56
CA LEU A 321 0.81 16.22 19.60
C LEU A 321 1.93 16.25 18.56
N ASP A 322 3.17 16.14 19.02
CA ASP A 322 4.36 16.15 18.19
C ASP A 322 5.45 15.25 18.80
N ILE A 323 6.62 15.20 18.15
CA ILE A 323 7.74 14.35 18.57
C ILE A 323 8.16 14.52 20.05
N ASP A 324 7.93 15.69 20.65
CA ASP A 324 8.39 15.99 22.02
C ASP A 324 7.47 15.40 23.09
N ASN A 325 6.19 15.17 22.77
CA ASN A 325 5.20 14.69 23.73
C ASN A 325 4.44 13.42 23.31
N GLN A 326 4.74 12.88 22.12
CA GLN A 326 4.11 11.67 21.60
C GLN A 326 4.35 10.42 22.47
N ASP A 327 5.52 10.30 23.11
CA ASP A 327 5.86 9.12 23.91
C ASP A 327 5.02 9.06 25.18
N ALA A 328 4.88 10.19 25.88
CA ALA A 328 4.04 10.29 27.08
C ALA A 328 2.57 10.03 26.77
N PHE A 329 2.08 10.54 25.64
CA PHE A 329 0.72 10.27 25.16
C PHE A 329 0.54 8.80 24.79
N ALA A 330 1.51 8.19 24.10
CA ALA A 330 1.48 6.78 23.74
C ALA A 330 1.49 5.88 24.97
N ASP A 331 2.32 6.17 25.98
CA ASP A 331 2.39 5.40 27.22
C ASP A 331 1.05 5.42 27.97
N GLU A 332 0.43 6.59 28.06
CA GLU A 332 -0.88 6.75 28.68
C GLU A 332 -1.99 6.00 27.91
N ALA A 333 -2.00 6.12 26.58
CA ALA A 333 -2.93 5.38 25.74
C ALA A 333 -2.72 3.86 25.81
N ASN A 334 -1.46 3.41 25.86
CA ASN A 334 -1.12 1.99 26.02
C ASN A 334 -1.58 1.46 27.38
N ARG A 335 -1.42 2.24 28.45
CA ARG A 335 -1.91 1.89 29.79
C ARG A 335 -3.42 1.68 29.81
N LEU A 336 -4.18 2.55 29.15
CA LEU A 336 -5.64 2.36 29.00
C LEU A 336 -5.98 1.15 28.14
N LEU A 337 -5.17 0.85 27.12
CA LEU A 337 -5.34 -0.32 26.27
C LEU A 337 -4.95 -1.64 26.95
N ASP A 338 -4.18 -1.60 28.04
CA ASP A 338 -3.88 -2.78 28.85
C ASP A 338 -5.10 -3.25 29.66
N ASP A 339 -5.95 -2.31 30.08
CA ASP A 339 -7.17 -2.58 30.85
C ASP A 339 -8.39 -2.87 29.95
N SER A 340 -8.40 -2.36 28.72
CA SER A 340 -9.50 -2.52 27.78
C SER A 340 -9.00 -2.55 26.34
N PRO A 341 -9.45 -3.49 25.49
CA PRO A 341 -9.06 -3.52 24.08
C PRO A 341 -9.70 -2.37 23.26
N TYR A 342 -10.63 -1.63 23.87
CA TYR A 342 -11.32 -0.48 23.28
C TYR A 342 -10.83 0.84 23.89
N LEU A 343 -10.65 1.86 23.06
CA LEU A 343 -10.24 3.21 23.50
C LEU A 343 -10.92 4.29 22.63
N ILE A 344 -11.47 5.30 23.29
CA ILE A 344 -11.98 6.52 22.64
C ILE A 344 -10.90 7.60 22.74
N LEU A 345 -10.53 8.18 21.60
CA LEU A 345 -9.64 9.32 21.55
C LEU A 345 -10.43 10.60 21.23
N ASN A 346 -10.50 11.51 22.18
CA ASN A 346 -11.15 12.81 22.00
C ASN A 346 -10.13 13.85 21.52
N LEU A 347 -10.39 14.41 20.33
CA LEU A 347 -9.53 15.38 19.68
C LEU A 347 -10.07 16.82 19.75
N ALA A 348 -11.13 17.10 20.53
CA ALA A 348 -11.79 18.41 20.57
C ALA A 348 -10.83 19.58 20.88
N GLU A 349 -9.85 19.34 21.77
CA GLU A 349 -8.86 20.32 22.20
C GLU A 349 -7.52 20.18 21.45
N ALA A 350 -7.47 19.32 20.43
CA ALA A 350 -6.27 19.12 19.63
C ALA A 350 -6.08 20.29 18.66
N THR A 351 -4.91 20.91 18.71
CA THR A 351 -4.56 22.09 17.90
C THR A 351 -3.60 21.76 16.76
N PHE A 352 -2.87 20.64 16.86
CA PHE A 352 -1.89 20.22 15.87
C PHE A 352 -1.51 18.75 16.04
N LEU A 353 -1.28 18.05 14.91
CA LEU A 353 -0.72 16.70 14.84
C LEU A 353 0.38 16.68 13.75
N ASP A 354 1.58 16.21 14.06
CA ASP A 354 2.63 15.96 13.06
C ASP A 354 2.63 14.52 12.53
N SER A 355 3.56 14.21 11.62
CA SER A 355 3.73 12.85 11.08
C SER A 355 4.07 11.78 12.13
N SER A 356 4.68 12.16 13.25
CA SER A 356 5.01 11.24 14.36
C SER A 356 3.76 10.93 15.18
N ALA A 357 2.95 11.95 15.48
CA ALA A 357 1.64 11.84 16.12
C ALA A 357 0.69 10.93 15.32
N LEU A 358 0.62 11.08 14.00
CA LEU A 358 -0.16 10.16 13.14
C LEU A 358 0.36 8.72 13.22
N GLY A 359 1.68 8.53 13.28
CA GLY A 359 2.30 7.23 13.48
C GLY A 359 1.90 6.58 14.81
N VAL A 360 1.87 7.35 15.89
CA VAL A 360 1.41 6.90 17.21
C VAL A 360 -0.07 6.52 17.18
N LEU A 361 -0.93 7.33 16.57
CA LEU A 361 -2.36 7.00 16.42
C LEU A 361 -2.59 5.70 15.66
N VAL A 362 -1.85 5.48 14.57
CA VAL A 362 -1.91 4.24 13.78
C VAL A 362 -1.35 3.05 14.57
N ALA A 363 -0.28 3.25 15.35
CA ALA A 363 0.29 2.20 16.20
C ALA A 363 -0.67 1.78 17.32
N LEU A 364 -1.34 2.74 17.97
CA LEU A 364 -2.37 2.52 18.99
C LEU A 364 -3.59 1.83 18.40
N ALA A 365 -4.08 2.28 17.24
CA ALA A 365 -5.15 1.60 16.53
C ALA A 365 -4.75 0.15 16.21
N ASN A 366 -3.59 -0.09 15.63
CA ASN A 366 -3.12 -1.46 15.34
C ASN A 366 -2.98 -2.31 16.60
N ARG A 367 -2.59 -1.72 17.75
CA ARG A 367 -2.55 -2.43 19.04
C ARG A 367 -3.95 -2.80 19.53
N ALA A 368 -4.86 -1.82 19.59
CA ALA A 368 -6.25 -2.04 19.99
C ALA A 368 -6.90 -3.12 19.12
N HIS A 369 -6.66 -3.05 17.80
CA HIS A 369 -7.05 -4.09 16.87
C HIS A 369 -6.40 -5.42 17.24
N ARG A 370 -5.07 -5.56 17.38
CA ARG A 370 -4.46 -6.86 17.76
C ARG A 370 -5.03 -7.49 19.05
N ALA A 371 -5.58 -6.70 19.96
CA ALA A 371 -6.22 -7.16 21.19
C ALA A 371 -7.73 -7.48 21.03
N GLY A 372 -8.27 -7.45 19.82
CA GLY A 372 -9.68 -7.73 19.53
C GLY A 372 -10.64 -6.56 19.74
N GLY A 373 -10.13 -5.35 19.96
CA GLY A 373 -10.95 -4.14 20.13
C GLY A 373 -10.72 -3.10 19.05
N ALA A 374 -11.00 -1.84 19.38
CA ALA A 374 -11.01 -0.74 18.41
C ALA A 374 -10.57 0.58 19.04
N LEU A 375 -10.00 1.46 18.21
CA LEU A 375 -9.72 2.84 18.54
C LEU A 375 -10.66 3.75 17.75
N TRP A 376 -11.48 4.52 18.45
CA TRP A 376 -12.40 5.49 17.85
C TRP A 376 -11.91 6.91 18.04
N LEU A 377 -12.10 7.75 17.02
CA LEU A 377 -11.77 9.17 17.12
C LEU A 377 -13.06 9.98 17.26
N VAL A 378 -13.11 10.90 18.23
CA VAL A 378 -14.26 11.78 18.44
C VAL A 378 -13.87 13.25 18.39
N ALA A 379 -14.83 14.08 18.00
CA ALA A 379 -14.72 15.53 18.01
C ALA A 379 -13.47 16.09 17.30
N ILE A 380 -13.14 15.58 16.10
CA ILE A 380 -11.97 16.04 15.33
C ILE A 380 -12.19 17.47 14.83
N PRO A 381 -11.31 18.44 15.17
CA PRO A 381 -11.41 19.81 14.68
C PRO A 381 -11.23 19.89 13.16
N PRO A 382 -11.85 20.86 12.45
CA PRO A 382 -11.81 20.95 10.98
C PRO A 382 -10.39 20.96 10.38
N GLN A 383 -9.45 21.60 11.08
CA GLN A 383 -8.04 21.69 10.67
C GLN A 383 -7.36 20.31 10.66
N ILE A 384 -7.70 19.45 11.63
CA ILE A 384 -7.18 18.08 11.73
C ILE A 384 -7.96 17.14 10.80
N GLN A 385 -9.26 17.36 10.56
CA GLN A 385 -10.03 16.58 9.59
C GLN A 385 -9.44 16.70 8.16
N SER A 386 -9.02 17.90 7.76
CA SER A 386 -8.35 18.12 6.48
C SER A 386 -7.04 17.33 6.36
N LEU A 387 -6.26 17.27 7.44
CA LEU A 387 -5.05 16.45 7.50
C LEU A 387 -5.38 14.97 7.28
N PHE A 388 -6.39 14.44 7.99
CA PHE A 388 -6.81 13.03 7.89
C PHE A 388 -7.29 12.66 6.48
N LYS A 389 -8.05 13.54 5.83
CA LYS A 389 -8.48 13.34 4.43
C LYS A 389 -7.30 13.35 3.46
N LEU A 390 -6.33 14.24 3.66
CA LEU A 390 -5.15 14.37 2.80
C LEU A 390 -4.28 13.09 2.82
N VAL A 391 -4.11 12.47 3.99
CA VAL A 391 -3.38 11.20 4.15
C VAL A 391 -4.25 9.95 4.04
N ARG A 392 -5.53 10.14 3.67
CA ARG A 392 -6.60 9.12 3.64
C ARG A 392 -6.79 8.29 4.92
N LEU A 393 -6.44 8.83 6.08
CA LEU A 393 -6.67 8.19 7.37
C LEU A 393 -8.15 8.24 7.79
N ASP A 394 -8.96 9.08 7.15
CA ASP A 394 -10.43 9.07 7.26
C ASP A 394 -11.07 7.75 6.80
N THR A 395 -10.36 6.98 5.97
CA THR A 395 -10.77 5.63 5.56
C THR A 395 -10.29 4.53 6.50
N PHE A 396 -9.32 4.84 7.37
CA PHE A 396 -8.70 3.90 8.32
C PHE A 396 -9.30 4.00 9.73
N PHE A 397 -9.60 5.21 10.20
CA PHE A 397 -10.23 5.43 11.50
C PHE A 397 -11.74 5.60 11.36
N GLU A 398 -12.48 5.01 12.30
CA GLU A 398 -13.88 5.37 12.48
C GLU A 398 -13.99 6.65 13.32
N VAL A 399 -14.61 7.68 12.72
CA VAL A 399 -14.75 9.01 13.31
C VAL A 399 -16.21 9.26 13.67
N TYR A 400 -16.45 9.68 14.92
CA TYR A 400 -17.77 10.01 15.46
C TYR A 400 -17.81 11.46 15.97
N PRO A 401 -19.00 12.08 16.05
CA PRO A 401 -19.12 13.45 16.57
C PRO A 401 -18.73 13.56 18.04
N ASP A 402 -19.10 12.57 18.86
CA ASP A 402 -18.91 12.55 20.31
C ASP A 402 -18.77 11.11 20.84
N ALA A 403 -18.42 10.99 22.13
CA ALA A 403 -18.27 9.70 22.80
C ALA A 403 -19.60 8.94 22.97
N ASP A 404 -20.73 9.66 23.08
CA ASP A 404 -22.05 9.03 23.21
C ASP A 404 -22.42 8.27 21.93
N ALA A 405 -22.12 8.83 20.76
CA ALA A 405 -22.28 8.17 19.47
C ALA A 405 -21.43 6.90 19.36
N VAL A 406 -20.22 6.90 19.93
CA VAL A 406 -19.36 5.70 20.01
C VAL A 406 -19.98 4.64 20.92
N GLU A 407 -20.50 5.01 22.08
CA GLU A 407 -21.13 4.06 23.00
C GLU A 407 -22.45 3.50 22.44
N VAL A 408 -23.24 4.32 21.74
CA VAL A 408 -24.42 3.86 20.99
C VAL A 408 -23.98 2.89 19.89
N LYS A 409 -22.93 3.21 19.13
CA LYS A 409 -22.39 2.30 18.12
C LYS A 409 -21.87 1.02 18.75
N ARG A 410 -21.12 1.07 19.85
CA ARG A 410 -20.55 -0.10 20.55
C ARG A 410 -21.65 -1.03 21.07
N ARG A 411 -22.75 -0.47 21.58
CA ARG A 411 -23.96 -1.22 21.96
C ARG A 411 -24.70 -1.80 20.75
N GLN A 412 -24.52 -1.20 19.57
CA GLN A 412 -25.07 -1.63 18.28
C GLN A 412 -24.09 -2.46 17.42
N VAL A 413 -22.81 -2.57 17.80
CA VAL A 413 -21.85 -3.47 17.14
C VAL A 413 -22.48 -4.84 17.27
N PRO A 414 -22.83 -5.50 16.15
CA PRO A 414 -23.58 -6.74 16.23
C PRO A 414 -22.78 -7.71 17.09
N GLN A 415 -23.41 -8.23 18.14
CA GLN A 415 -22.99 -9.51 18.69
C GLN A 415 -22.83 -10.49 17.52
N PRO A 416 -21.88 -11.45 17.60
CA PRO A 416 -21.59 -12.37 16.51
C PRO A 416 -22.89 -12.87 15.88
N VAL A 417 -23.05 -12.56 14.59
CA VAL A 417 -24.31 -12.80 13.87
C VAL A 417 -24.42 -14.31 13.69
N ALA A 418 -25.22 -14.95 14.55
CA ALA A 418 -25.56 -16.35 14.38
C ALA A 418 -26.15 -16.57 12.96
N PRO A 419 -25.85 -17.70 12.30
CA PRO A 419 -26.38 -17.97 10.97
C PRO A 419 -27.91 -17.89 10.96
N GLN A 420 -28.46 -16.96 10.18
CA GLN A 420 -29.90 -16.74 10.12
C GLN A 420 -30.52 -17.70 9.09
N PRO A 421 -31.45 -18.58 9.48
CA PRO A 421 -32.08 -19.49 8.54
C PRO A 421 -32.95 -18.71 7.53
N THR A 422 -33.06 -19.27 6.33
CA THR A 422 -33.92 -18.79 5.25
C THR A 422 -34.93 -19.86 4.88
N ASP A 423 -36.05 -19.45 4.27
CA ASP A 423 -37.16 -20.34 3.91
C ASP A 423 -36.75 -21.45 2.92
N ASN A 424 -35.65 -21.28 2.19
CA ASN A 424 -35.15 -22.21 1.18
C ASN A 424 -34.05 -23.16 1.70
N GLY A 425 -33.89 -23.25 3.03
CA GLY A 425 -32.96 -24.18 3.67
C GLY A 425 -31.51 -23.72 3.76
N TRP A 426 -31.21 -22.47 3.38
CA TRP A 426 -29.88 -21.86 3.57
C TRP A 426 -29.81 -21.09 4.89
N SER A 427 -28.65 -21.03 5.51
CA SER A 427 -28.36 -20.08 6.59
C SER A 427 -27.50 -18.94 6.05
N VAL A 428 -27.81 -17.69 6.40
CA VAL A 428 -27.07 -16.50 5.96
C VAL A 428 -26.32 -15.88 7.13
N VAL A 429 -25.04 -15.58 6.95
CA VAL A 429 -24.20 -14.86 7.90
C VAL A 429 -23.73 -13.57 7.24
N ARG A 430 -24.06 -12.44 7.85
CA ARG A 430 -23.51 -11.14 7.43
C ARG A 430 -22.09 -11.00 7.97
N MET A 431 -21.17 -10.74 7.07
CA MET A 431 -19.76 -10.59 7.38
C MET A 431 -19.49 -9.16 7.88
N PRO A 432 -18.56 -8.99 8.83
CA PRO A 432 -18.22 -7.69 9.39
C PRO A 432 -17.54 -6.81 8.36
N ARG A 433 -17.49 -5.51 8.65
CA ARG A 433 -16.77 -4.53 7.84
C ARG A 433 -15.28 -4.84 7.68
N MET A 434 -14.67 -5.36 8.75
CA MET A 434 -13.26 -5.81 8.78
C MET A 434 -13.22 -7.31 9.09
N TYR A 435 -12.80 -8.13 8.13
CA TYR A 435 -12.63 -9.57 8.31
C TYR A 435 -11.15 -9.94 8.52
N ASP A 436 -10.69 -9.73 9.74
CA ASP A 436 -9.29 -9.80 10.15
C ASP A 436 -9.12 -10.64 11.43
N GLY A 437 -7.90 -10.63 12.00
CA GLY A 437 -7.56 -11.44 13.17
C GLY A 437 -8.53 -11.35 14.34
N ASN A 438 -9.31 -10.27 14.44
CA ASN A 438 -10.20 -9.99 15.56
C ASN A 438 -11.57 -10.62 15.40
N THR A 439 -12.05 -10.66 14.16
CA THR A 439 -13.39 -11.15 13.84
C THR A 439 -13.36 -12.59 13.35
N ILE A 440 -12.22 -13.06 12.82
CA ILE A 440 -12.08 -14.40 12.26
C ILE A 440 -12.41 -15.49 13.28
N ALA A 441 -11.78 -15.48 14.47
CA ALA A 441 -11.95 -16.57 15.43
C ALA A 441 -13.43 -16.78 15.78
N THR A 442 -14.08 -15.71 16.24
CA THR A 442 -15.48 -15.72 16.66
C THR A 442 -16.43 -16.06 15.52
N ILE A 443 -16.26 -15.47 14.33
CA ILE A 443 -17.16 -15.75 13.19
C ILE A 443 -16.98 -17.18 12.70
N THR A 444 -15.73 -17.66 12.64
CA THR A 444 -15.45 -19.02 12.18
C THR A 444 -16.08 -20.04 13.12
N GLU A 445 -15.99 -19.81 14.44
CA GLU A 445 -16.61 -20.67 15.45
C GLU A 445 -18.14 -20.71 15.29
N HIS A 446 -18.81 -19.57 15.24
CA HIS A 446 -20.27 -19.51 15.04
C HIS A 446 -20.72 -20.13 13.71
N CYS A 447 -19.97 -19.93 12.63
CA CYS A 447 -20.25 -20.56 11.36
C CYS A 447 -20.07 -22.09 11.43
N LEU A 448 -19.03 -22.58 12.11
CA LEU A 448 -18.81 -24.02 12.29
C LEU A 448 -19.89 -24.67 13.16
N GLU A 449 -20.31 -24.01 14.24
CA GLU A 449 -21.43 -24.45 15.07
C GLU A 449 -22.74 -24.47 14.28
N GLY A 450 -23.01 -23.43 13.49
CA GLY A 450 -24.18 -23.39 12.63
C GLY A 450 -24.19 -24.51 11.59
N LEU A 451 -23.04 -24.85 11.03
CA LEU A 451 -22.87 -25.96 10.09
C LEU A 451 -23.17 -27.34 10.69
N GLU A 452 -23.16 -27.49 12.02
CA GLU A 452 -23.66 -28.71 12.68
C GLU A 452 -25.17 -28.88 12.51
N SER A 453 -25.91 -27.78 12.47
CA SER A 453 -27.38 -27.78 12.36
C SER A 453 -27.89 -27.67 10.92
N ASN A 454 -27.20 -26.89 10.09
CA ASN A 454 -27.53 -26.70 8.67
C ASN A 454 -26.24 -26.61 7.84
N PRO A 455 -25.96 -27.60 6.97
CA PRO A 455 -24.71 -27.63 6.23
C PRO A 455 -24.68 -26.66 5.02
N TYR A 456 -25.74 -25.89 4.78
CA TYR A 456 -25.86 -24.92 3.68
C TYR A 456 -25.74 -23.48 4.20
N LEU A 457 -24.64 -22.80 3.84
CA LEU A 457 -24.27 -21.50 4.40
C LEU A 457 -24.00 -20.46 3.30
N VAL A 458 -24.51 -19.24 3.49
CA VAL A 458 -24.26 -18.07 2.66
C VAL A 458 -23.53 -17.02 3.49
N LEU A 459 -22.37 -16.55 3.02
CA LEU A 459 -21.62 -15.46 3.64
C LEU A 459 -21.81 -14.17 2.83
N ASP A 460 -22.44 -13.17 3.43
CA ASP A 460 -22.74 -11.88 2.81
C ASP A 460 -21.68 -10.83 3.16
N PHE A 461 -20.90 -10.41 2.16
CA PHE A 461 -19.81 -9.44 2.29
C PHE A 461 -20.21 -8.01 1.92
N SER A 462 -21.51 -7.71 1.85
CA SER A 462 -22.05 -6.41 1.45
C SER A 462 -21.46 -5.23 2.23
N GLU A 463 -21.11 -5.44 3.50
CA GLU A 463 -20.51 -4.41 4.37
C GLU A 463 -18.98 -4.55 4.49
N THR A 464 -18.37 -5.62 3.97
CA THR A 464 -16.95 -5.90 4.16
C THR A 464 -16.06 -5.09 3.22
N VAL A 465 -15.18 -4.28 3.81
CA VAL A 465 -14.22 -3.43 3.11
C VAL A 465 -12.82 -4.03 3.10
N PHE A 466 -12.50 -4.88 4.09
CA PHE A 466 -11.17 -5.48 4.23
C PHE A 466 -11.24 -6.95 4.64
N MET A 467 -10.33 -7.75 4.07
CA MET A 467 -10.13 -9.16 4.42
C MET A 467 -8.65 -9.47 4.53
N SER A 468 -8.24 -10.05 5.66
CA SER A 468 -6.86 -10.49 5.86
C SER A 468 -6.58 -11.87 5.23
N SER A 469 -5.30 -12.25 5.13
CA SER A 469 -4.88 -13.59 4.68
C SER A 469 -5.40 -14.72 5.57
N ALA A 470 -5.52 -14.47 6.88
CA ALA A 470 -6.15 -15.39 7.81
C ALA A 470 -7.66 -15.52 7.54
N GLY A 471 -8.32 -14.44 7.10
CA GLY A 471 -9.75 -14.44 6.75
C GLY A 471 -10.01 -15.33 5.54
N MET A 472 -9.19 -15.19 4.51
CA MET A 472 -9.22 -16.06 3.34
C MET A 472 -9.01 -17.54 3.69
N ALA A 473 -8.08 -17.85 4.60
CA ALA A 473 -7.86 -19.21 5.08
C ALA A 473 -9.07 -19.76 5.86
N SER A 474 -9.77 -18.91 6.61
CA SER A 474 -10.99 -19.29 7.31
C SER A 474 -12.14 -19.62 6.34
N LEU A 475 -12.30 -18.88 5.24
CA LEU A 475 -13.32 -19.22 4.23
C LEU A 475 -13.13 -20.62 3.65
N LEU A 476 -11.87 -21.01 3.38
CA LEU A 476 -11.55 -22.37 2.96
C LEU A 476 -11.86 -23.41 4.03
N LYS A 477 -11.65 -23.07 5.31
CA LYS A 477 -11.98 -23.95 6.44
C LYS A 477 -13.50 -24.18 6.51
N LEU A 478 -14.28 -23.12 6.36
CA LEU A 478 -15.75 -23.18 6.37
C LEU A 478 -16.30 -23.94 5.15
N ASP A 479 -15.77 -23.69 3.95
CA ASP A 479 -16.18 -24.42 2.73
C ASP A 479 -15.92 -25.93 2.86
N ARG A 480 -14.74 -26.31 3.37
CA ARG A 480 -14.41 -27.72 3.65
C ARG A 480 -15.34 -28.34 4.68
N ALA A 481 -15.65 -27.61 5.75
CA ALA A 481 -16.56 -28.09 6.80
C ALA A 481 -17.98 -28.30 6.28
N ALA A 482 -18.50 -27.39 5.46
CA ALA A 482 -19.81 -27.53 4.82
C ALA A 482 -19.85 -28.74 3.88
N ARG A 483 -18.85 -28.90 3.01
CA ARG A 483 -18.76 -30.04 2.08
C ARG A 483 -18.61 -31.39 2.77
N ALA A 484 -17.88 -31.44 3.89
CA ALA A 484 -17.73 -32.67 4.69
C ALA A 484 -19.08 -33.18 5.23
N LYS A 485 -20.07 -32.30 5.35
CA LYS A 485 -21.45 -32.61 5.77
C LYS A 485 -22.43 -32.66 4.58
N SER A 486 -21.92 -32.85 3.35
CA SER A 486 -22.70 -32.86 2.11
C SER A 486 -23.48 -31.57 1.82
N GLY A 487 -23.09 -30.44 2.44
CA GLY A 487 -23.65 -29.13 2.18
C GLY A 487 -22.78 -28.27 1.27
N ALA A 488 -23.01 -26.96 1.29
CA ALA A 488 -22.35 -26.01 0.40
C ALA A 488 -22.18 -24.63 1.07
N LEU A 489 -21.09 -23.94 0.68
CA LEU A 489 -20.83 -22.56 1.06
C LEU A 489 -20.95 -21.65 -0.17
N ARG A 490 -21.74 -20.59 -0.07
CA ARG A 490 -21.86 -19.52 -1.08
C ARG A 490 -21.36 -18.19 -0.50
N VAL A 491 -20.65 -17.42 -1.30
CA VAL A 491 -20.10 -16.11 -0.92
C VAL A 491 -20.74 -15.06 -1.82
N VAL A 492 -21.32 -14.01 -1.23
CA VAL A 492 -22.10 -13.01 -1.97
C VAL A 492 -21.70 -11.58 -1.65
N SER A 493 -22.13 -10.64 -2.51
CA SER A 493 -22.02 -9.19 -2.31
C SER A 493 -20.59 -8.69 -2.08
N CYS A 494 -19.58 -9.37 -2.61
CA CYS A 494 -18.19 -8.95 -2.46
C CYS A 494 -17.92 -7.65 -3.22
N SER A 495 -17.23 -6.71 -2.57
CA SER A 495 -16.72 -5.51 -3.24
C SER A 495 -15.74 -5.87 -4.37
N ASN A 496 -15.57 -4.97 -5.34
CA ASN A 496 -14.67 -5.20 -6.48
C ASN A 496 -13.22 -5.49 -6.05
N ASP A 497 -12.75 -4.84 -4.98
CA ASP A 497 -11.40 -5.05 -4.45
C ASP A 497 -11.27 -6.39 -3.73
N LEU A 498 -12.32 -6.84 -3.03
CA LEU A 498 -12.36 -8.17 -2.44
C LEU A 498 -12.40 -9.26 -3.51
N LEU A 499 -13.23 -9.09 -4.55
CA LEU A 499 -13.29 -10.01 -5.69
C LEU A 499 -11.93 -10.12 -6.41
N ARG A 500 -11.24 -9.01 -6.62
CA ARG A 500 -9.87 -9.01 -7.19
C ARG A 500 -8.90 -9.79 -6.31
N THR A 501 -8.99 -9.61 -4.98
CA THR A 501 -8.12 -10.30 -4.03
C THR A 501 -8.37 -11.81 -4.05
N LEU A 502 -9.64 -12.25 -4.04
CA LEU A 502 -10.00 -13.67 -4.13
C LEU A 502 -9.55 -14.29 -5.46
N LYS A 503 -9.70 -13.58 -6.58
CA LYS A 503 -9.24 -14.00 -7.92
C LYS A 503 -7.71 -14.10 -8.00
N LEU A 504 -6.99 -13.18 -7.38
CA LEU A 504 -5.52 -13.13 -7.44
C LEU A 504 -4.86 -14.37 -6.79
N ILE A 505 -5.57 -15.02 -5.87
CA ILE A 505 -5.15 -16.28 -5.23
C ILE A 505 -5.97 -17.49 -5.68
N ASN A 506 -6.75 -17.36 -6.76
CA ASN A 506 -7.62 -18.38 -7.34
C ASN A 506 -8.67 -18.97 -6.37
N LEU A 507 -9.08 -18.25 -5.33
CA LEU A 507 -10.12 -18.72 -4.41
C LEU A 507 -11.51 -18.74 -5.07
N ASP A 508 -11.74 -17.94 -6.09
CA ASP A 508 -12.95 -17.94 -6.91
C ASP A 508 -13.16 -19.26 -7.68
N THR A 509 -12.11 -20.07 -7.84
CA THR A 509 -12.21 -21.41 -8.43
C THR A 509 -12.66 -22.47 -7.42
N ILE A 510 -12.57 -22.18 -6.13
CA ILE A 510 -12.89 -23.09 -5.02
C ILE A 510 -14.24 -22.70 -4.39
N LEU A 511 -14.41 -21.41 -4.12
CA LEU A 511 -15.61 -20.83 -3.50
C LEU A 511 -16.67 -20.51 -4.55
N THR A 512 -17.93 -20.79 -4.23
CA THR A 512 -19.04 -20.40 -5.10
C THR A 512 -19.39 -18.94 -4.85
N LEU A 513 -18.95 -18.05 -5.75
CA LEU A 513 -19.23 -16.62 -5.70
C LEU A 513 -20.54 -16.29 -6.44
N MET A 514 -21.43 -15.53 -5.82
CA MET A 514 -22.69 -15.07 -6.44
C MET A 514 -22.90 -13.57 -6.21
N ALA A 515 -23.81 -12.97 -6.98
CA ALA A 515 -24.01 -11.51 -6.97
C ALA A 515 -24.59 -11.00 -5.64
N ASP A 516 -25.65 -11.65 -5.16
CA ASP A 516 -26.41 -11.22 -3.99
C ASP A 516 -27.04 -12.41 -3.24
N VAL A 517 -27.52 -12.14 -2.03
CA VAL A 517 -28.17 -13.14 -1.16
C VAL A 517 -29.40 -13.75 -1.83
N ALA A 518 -30.22 -12.95 -2.53
CA ALA A 518 -31.47 -13.42 -3.14
C ALA A 518 -31.21 -14.48 -4.23
N THR A 519 -30.16 -14.29 -5.02
CA THR A 519 -29.72 -15.25 -6.04
C THR A 519 -29.09 -16.47 -5.39
N ALA A 520 -28.34 -16.30 -4.31
CA ALA A 520 -27.70 -17.41 -3.60
C ALA A 520 -28.66 -18.30 -2.82
N THR A 521 -29.85 -17.83 -2.48
CA THR A 521 -30.87 -18.63 -1.76
C THR A 521 -32.03 -19.08 -2.64
N ARG A 522 -32.07 -18.69 -3.93
CA ARG A 522 -33.16 -18.99 -4.87
C ARG A 522 -33.29 -20.47 -5.23
N GLU A 523 -32.19 -21.19 -5.32
CA GLU A 523 -32.21 -22.63 -5.55
C GLU A 523 -32.46 -23.37 -4.23
N PRO A 524 -33.59 -24.09 -4.09
CA PRO A 524 -33.85 -24.86 -2.88
C PRO A 524 -32.78 -25.94 -2.74
N VAL A 525 -32.35 -26.15 -1.51
CA VAL A 525 -31.44 -27.23 -1.16
C VAL A 525 -32.08 -28.56 -1.61
N GLN A 526 -31.47 -29.27 -2.57
CA GLN A 526 -31.90 -30.62 -2.92
C GLN A 526 -31.67 -31.51 -1.71
N ALA A 527 -32.74 -31.93 -1.04
CA ALA A 527 -32.68 -32.96 -0.02
C ALA A 527 -32.01 -34.20 -0.64
N ALA A 528 -30.99 -34.75 0.03
CA ALA A 528 -30.43 -36.03 -0.34
C ALA A 528 -31.59 -37.05 -0.45
N PRO A 529 -31.64 -37.89 -1.49
CA PRO A 529 -32.72 -38.85 -1.64
C PRO A 529 -32.73 -39.73 -0.38
N THR A 530 -33.85 -39.72 0.33
CA THR A 530 -34.09 -40.67 1.42
C THR A 530 -33.96 -42.09 0.86
N LEU A 531 -33.33 -42.98 1.63
CA LEU A 531 -33.12 -44.41 1.34
C LEU A 531 -34.39 -45.19 0.89
N THR A 532 -35.56 -44.57 0.98
CA THR A 532 -36.86 -45.07 0.50
C THR A 532 -37.04 -45.03 -1.02
N ASP A 533 -36.24 -44.27 -1.77
CA ASP A 533 -36.41 -44.10 -3.23
C ASP A 533 -35.57 -45.04 -4.11
N LEU A 534 -34.78 -45.95 -3.52
CA LEU A 534 -34.07 -47.00 -4.26
C LEU A 534 -35.01 -48.16 -4.57
N ARG A 535 -35.72 -48.09 -5.71
CA ARG A 535 -36.35 -49.29 -6.30
C ARG A 535 -35.26 -50.24 -6.79
N VAL A 536 -35.22 -51.43 -6.20
CA VAL A 536 -34.45 -52.59 -6.67
C VAL A 536 -34.90 -52.92 -8.11
N ILE A 537 -33.98 -52.78 -9.07
CA ILE A 537 -34.16 -53.30 -10.43
C ILE A 537 -33.80 -54.78 -10.38
N PRO A 538 -34.70 -55.71 -10.72
CA PRO A 538 -34.37 -57.13 -10.72
C PRO A 538 -33.39 -57.42 -11.87
N SER A 539 -32.29 -58.10 -11.53
CA SER A 539 -31.37 -58.70 -12.49
C SER A 539 -32.12 -59.72 -13.36
N GLY A 540 -32.28 -59.42 -14.64
CA GLY A 540 -32.77 -60.37 -15.65
C GLY A 540 -31.77 -61.51 -15.89
N PRO A 541 -32.25 -62.68 -16.35
CA PRO A 541 -31.46 -63.91 -16.33
C PRO A 541 -30.41 -63.98 -17.46
N GLN A 542 -29.31 -64.64 -17.08
CA GLN A 542 -28.07 -65.02 -17.77
C GLN A 542 -27.95 -64.85 -19.28
#